data_AF-A0A7M3MX05-F1
#
_entry.id   AF-A0A7M3MX05-F1
#
_cell.length_a   1.000
_cell.length_b   1.000
_cell.length_c   1.000
_cell.angle_alpha   90.00
_cell.angle_beta   90.00
_cell.angle_gamma   90.00
#
_symmetry.space_group_name_H-M   'P 1'
#
loop_
_entity.id
_entity.type
_entity.pdbx_description
1 polymer ?
#
loop_
_entity_poly.entity_id
_entity_poly.type
_entity_poly.pdbx_seq_one_letter_code
_entity_poly.pdbx_strand_id
1 'polypeptide(L)'
;MQILMINRIGGAVATVLFCLILQTGFLSESLHAQIDTTDTDMVEDYNWRIMQRMLNGIYIPQDLNDAFYELERNTSDQAISRFRKAPGDDLSNKLFFGLGRWMKSNWQFYEGSRFSHYLRGLGLSHPDDMVTFVIESFHLYLNEEDIRIEERVEELRERRFLISRRMMQRDTISVDTIR
;
A
#
# COMPACT_ATOMS: atom_id res chain seq x y z
N MET A 1 64.34 65.92 11.89
CA MET A 1 65.24 65.51 13.00
C MET A 1 64.37 65.60 14.25
N GLN A 2 63.87 64.56 14.94
CA GLN A 2 64.28 63.21 15.36
C GLN A 2 63.02 62.28 15.23
N ILE A 3 63.04 61.01 14.81
CA ILE A 3 63.62 59.75 15.32
C ILE A 3 63.07 59.27 16.69
N LEU A 4 62.10 58.34 16.58
CA LEU A 4 61.93 57.03 17.24
C LEU A 4 61.38 56.87 18.68
N MET A 5 60.66 55.74 18.83
CA MET A 5 60.39 54.91 20.03
C MET A 5 59.08 55.24 20.78
N ILE A 6 58.12 54.34 21.04
CA ILE A 6 58.13 52.89 21.33
C ILE A 6 56.73 52.26 21.11
N ASN A 7 56.75 51.03 20.58
CA ASN A 7 55.68 50.02 20.54
C ASN A 7 54.91 49.83 21.87
N ARG A 8 53.60 49.54 21.82
CA ARG A 8 53.00 48.49 22.68
C ARG A 8 51.57 48.12 22.27
N ILE A 9 51.43 46.88 21.77
CA ILE A 9 50.29 45.98 22.02
C ILE A 9 48.93 46.51 21.53
N GLY A 10 48.65 46.37 20.23
CA GLY A 10 47.29 46.57 19.69
C GLY A 10 46.90 45.61 18.56
N GLY A 11 47.85 44.83 18.02
CA GLY A 11 47.64 44.02 16.82
C GLY A 11 47.12 42.61 17.05
N ALA A 12 47.18 42.06 18.28
CA ALA A 12 46.78 40.67 18.53
C ALA A 12 45.35 40.52 19.08
N VAL A 13 44.78 41.57 19.67
CA VAL A 13 43.42 41.51 20.26
C VAL A 13 42.34 41.79 19.21
N ALA A 14 42.63 42.62 18.22
CA ALA A 14 41.70 42.93 17.13
C ALA A 14 41.50 41.76 16.14
N THR A 15 42.52 40.91 15.93
CA THR A 15 42.46 39.77 15.00
C THR A 15 41.74 38.56 15.60
N VAL A 16 41.81 38.38 16.92
CA VAL A 16 41.10 37.29 17.61
C VAL A 16 39.59 37.58 17.68
N LEU A 17 39.19 38.86 17.84
CA LEU A 17 37.77 39.24 17.81
C LEU A 17 37.16 39.18 16.40
N PHE A 18 37.94 39.41 15.34
CA PHE A 18 37.47 39.31 13.96
C PHE A 18 37.29 37.84 13.48
N CYS A 19 38.05 36.90 14.03
CA CYS A 19 37.88 35.47 13.73
C CYS A 19 36.71 34.79 14.47
N LEU A 20 36.23 35.35 15.59
CA LEU A 20 35.08 34.80 16.32
C LEU A 20 33.73 35.16 15.70
N ILE A 21 33.66 36.18 14.84
CA ILE A 21 32.43 36.58 14.14
C ILE A 21 32.30 35.86 12.78
N LEU A 22 33.38 35.27 12.27
CA LEU A 22 33.34 34.43 11.05
C LEU A 22 32.95 32.96 11.32
N GLN A 23 32.88 32.54 12.59
CA GLN A 23 32.44 31.19 12.96
C GLN A 23 30.95 31.09 13.31
N THR A 24 30.25 32.21 13.48
CA THR A 24 28.79 32.20 13.77
C THR A 24 27.92 32.23 12.51
N GLY A 25 28.53 32.31 11.32
CA GLY A 25 27.82 32.29 10.03
C GLY A 25 27.74 30.93 9.33
N PHE A 26 28.18 29.84 9.97
CA PHE A 26 28.20 28.49 9.39
C PHE A 26 27.37 27.47 10.21
N LEU A 27 26.32 27.95 10.89
CA LEU A 27 25.33 27.12 11.58
C LEU A 27 23.90 27.52 11.22
N SER A 28 23.67 27.97 9.98
CA SER A 28 22.32 27.98 9.41
C SER A 28 22.24 26.93 8.31
N GLU A 29 21.31 25.99 8.49
CA GLU A 29 20.77 25.07 7.49
C GLU A 29 21.46 23.71 7.31
N SER A 30 21.42 22.89 8.35
CA SER A 30 21.11 21.46 8.16
C SER A 30 20.23 20.93 9.29
N LEU A 31 19.16 21.68 9.61
CA LEU A 31 18.02 21.16 10.35
C LEU A 31 16.78 21.30 9.46
N HIS A 32 16.84 20.73 8.25
CA HIS A 32 15.61 20.25 7.65
C HIS A 32 15.19 19.08 8.54
N ALA A 33 14.33 19.38 9.52
CA ALA A 33 13.46 18.39 10.10
C ALA A 33 12.96 17.52 8.94
N GLN A 34 13.17 16.21 9.03
CA GLN A 34 12.42 15.26 8.20
C GLN A 34 10.96 15.45 8.61
N ILE A 35 10.29 16.44 8.02
CA ILE A 35 8.84 16.43 7.88
C ILE A 35 8.56 15.08 7.25
N ASP A 36 7.62 14.36 7.84
CA ASP A 36 7.23 13.01 7.44
C ASP A 36 6.69 13.00 6.00
N THR A 37 7.59 13.11 5.02
CA THR A 37 7.24 13.09 3.60
C THR A 37 6.71 11.72 3.22
N THR A 38 7.02 10.68 3.99
CA THR A 38 6.56 9.30 3.77
C THR A 38 5.04 9.23 3.58
N ASP A 39 4.28 9.84 4.48
CA ASP A 39 2.81 9.83 4.40
C ASP A 39 2.28 10.61 3.20
N THR A 40 2.95 11.72 2.85
CA THR A 40 2.57 12.54 1.69
C THR A 40 2.90 11.81 0.37
N ASP A 41 4.10 11.25 0.27
CA ASP A 41 4.59 10.49 -0.88
C ASP A 41 3.70 9.25 -1.13
N MET A 42 3.27 8.56 -0.07
CA MET A 42 2.35 7.42 -0.16
C MET A 42 0.95 7.81 -0.67
N VAL A 43 0.42 8.96 -0.21
CA VAL A 43 -0.88 9.46 -0.67
C VAL A 43 -0.81 9.91 -2.13
N GLU A 44 0.25 10.60 -2.52
CA GLU A 44 0.47 11.02 -3.90
C GLU A 44 0.63 9.81 -4.85
N ASP A 45 1.44 8.81 -4.48
CA ASP A 45 1.60 7.57 -5.24
C ASP A 45 0.27 6.84 -5.39
N TYR A 46 -0.49 6.69 -4.31
CA TYR A 46 -1.83 6.07 -4.36
C TYR A 46 -2.77 6.82 -5.30
N ASN A 47 -2.87 8.15 -5.17
CA ASN A 47 -3.73 8.98 -6.02
C ASN A 47 -3.35 8.88 -7.49
N TRP A 48 -2.04 8.85 -7.79
CA TRP A 48 -1.57 8.63 -9.14
C TRP A 48 -1.98 7.24 -9.66
N ARG A 49 -1.77 6.18 -8.87
CA ARG A 49 -2.09 4.78 -9.23
C ARG A 49 -3.57 4.55 -9.53
N ILE A 50 -4.49 5.15 -8.77
CA ILE A 50 -5.93 4.96 -8.99
C ILE A 50 -6.43 5.61 -10.29
N MET A 51 -5.66 6.55 -10.86
CA MET A 51 -5.95 7.17 -12.15
C MET A 51 -5.37 6.39 -13.34
N GLN A 52 -4.48 5.43 -13.10
CA GLN A 52 -3.81 4.69 -14.17
C GLN A 52 -4.68 3.54 -14.70
N ARG A 53 -4.73 3.44 -16.04
CA ARG A 53 -5.31 2.27 -16.73
C ARG A 53 -4.33 1.10 -16.81
N MET A 54 -3.03 1.38 -16.70
CA MET A 54 -1.95 0.42 -16.82
C MET A 54 -0.97 0.63 -15.68
N LEU A 55 -0.55 -0.43 -15.00
CA LEU A 55 0.55 -0.40 -14.03
C LEU A 55 1.52 -1.54 -14.37
N ASN A 56 2.81 -1.26 -14.43
CA ASN A 56 3.85 -2.27 -14.74
C ASN A 56 3.59 -3.09 -16.02
N GLY A 57 3.00 -2.46 -17.05
CA GLY A 57 2.64 -3.14 -18.30
C GLY A 57 1.38 -4.02 -18.22
N ILE A 58 0.68 -4.02 -17.07
CA ILE A 58 -0.57 -4.76 -16.88
C ILE A 58 -1.75 -3.81 -16.89
N TYR A 59 -2.82 -4.20 -17.59
CA TYR A 59 -4.10 -3.49 -17.55
C TYR A 59 -4.79 -3.67 -16.20
N ILE A 60 -5.29 -2.57 -15.64
CA ILE A 60 -5.95 -2.52 -14.35
C ILE A 60 -7.45 -2.35 -14.58
N PRO A 61 -8.31 -3.30 -14.19
CA PRO A 61 -9.76 -3.15 -14.34
C PRO A 61 -10.32 -1.89 -13.66
N GLN A 62 -11.44 -1.36 -14.15
CA GLN A 62 -12.14 -0.27 -13.47
C GLN A 62 -13.22 -0.74 -12.48
N ASP A 63 -13.82 -1.90 -12.73
CA ASP A 63 -14.92 -2.48 -11.98
C ASP A 63 -14.94 -4.02 -12.15
N LEU A 64 -15.95 -4.69 -11.59
CA LEU A 64 -16.10 -6.15 -11.69
C LEU A 64 -16.28 -6.66 -13.13
N ASN A 65 -17.07 -5.98 -13.95
CA ASN A 65 -17.36 -6.44 -15.30
C ASN A 65 -16.09 -6.39 -16.17
N ASP A 66 -15.32 -5.30 -16.04
CA ASP A 66 -14.01 -5.15 -16.69
C ASP A 66 -13.04 -6.23 -16.18
N ALA A 67 -13.05 -6.54 -14.88
CA ALA A 67 -12.22 -7.60 -14.32
C ALA A 67 -12.61 -9.00 -14.85
N PHE A 68 -13.90 -9.29 -14.97
CA PHE A 68 -14.39 -10.57 -15.52
C PHE A 68 -14.01 -10.71 -17.00
N TYR A 69 -14.20 -9.66 -17.79
CA TYR A 69 -13.74 -9.63 -19.18
C TYR A 69 -12.23 -9.91 -19.29
N GLU A 70 -11.43 -9.29 -18.42
CA GLU A 70 -9.98 -9.49 -18.40
C GLU A 70 -9.59 -10.92 -18.00
N LEU A 71 -10.35 -11.56 -17.09
CA LEU A 71 -10.14 -12.95 -16.69
C LEU A 71 -10.55 -13.93 -17.79
N GLU A 72 -11.71 -13.74 -18.41
CA GLU A 72 -12.20 -14.58 -19.51
C GLU A 72 -11.22 -14.56 -20.69
N ARG A 73 -10.81 -13.38 -21.16
CA ARG A 73 -9.94 -13.29 -22.34
C ARG A 73 -8.55 -13.90 -22.14
N ASN A 74 -8.09 -13.98 -20.90
CA ASN A 74 -6.77 -14.54 -20.55
C ASN A 74 -6.83 -16.00 -20.11
N THR A 75 -8.02 -16.62 -20.10
CA THR A 75 -8.21 -17.98 -19.61
C THR A 75 -8.72 -18.85 -20.75
N SER A 76 -8.08 -20.01 -20.97
CA SER A 76 -8.54 -20.95 -22.00
C SER A 76 -9.98 -21.44 -21.71
N ASP A 77 -10.75 -21.73 -22.75
CA ASP A 77 -12.12 -22.28 -22.64
C ASP A 77 -12.18 -23.53 -21.75
N GLN A 78 -11.16 -24.40 -21.81
CA GLN A 78 -11.09 -25.59 -20.96
C GLN A 78 -11.00 -25.20 -19.47
N ALA A 79 -10.17 -24.21 -19.14
CA ALA A 79 -10.04 -23.72 -17.78
C ALA A 79 -11.31 -23.01 -17.31
N ILE A 80 -11.96 -22.19 -18.17
CA ILE A 80 -13.27 -21.59 -17.89
C ILE A 80 -14.33 -22.67 -17.61
N SER A 81 -14.39 -23.73 -18.43
CA SER A 81 -15.33 -24.84 -18.23
C SER A 81 -15.09 -25.58 -16.91
N ARG A 82 -13.82 -25.77 -16.51
CA ARG A 82 -13.47 -26.35 -15.20
C ARG A 82 -13.85 -25.43 -14.06
N PHE A 83 -13.62 -24.13 -14.21
CA PHE A 83 -13.93 -23.12 -13.22
C PHE A 83 -15.43 -23.09 -12.94
N ARG A 84 -16.27 -23.07 -13.99
CA ARG A 84 -17.74 -23.09 -13.91
C ARG A 84 -18.28 -24.29 -13.12
N LYS A 85 -17.62 -25.45 -13.21
CA LYS A 85 -18.05 -26.71 -12.58
C LYS A 85 -17.48 -26.92 -11.17
N ALA A 86 -16.64 -26.02 -10.69
CA ALA A 86 -16.01 -26.20 -9.40
C ALA A 86 -17.05 -26.01 -8.28
N PRO A 87 -17.03 -26.81 -7.20
CA PRO A 87 -17.86 -26.56 -6.03
C PRO A 87 -17.47 -25.21 -5.42
N GLY A 88 -18.45 -24.31 -5.26
CA GLY A 88 -18.23 -22.90 -4.91
C GLY A 88 -17.65 -22.68 -3.51
N ASP A 89 -17.85 -23.63 -2.61
CA ASP A 89 -17.54 -23.61 -1.18
C ASP A 89 -16.03 -23.70 -0.85
N ASP A 90 -15.14 -23.93 -1.83
CA ASP A 90 -13.68 -23.94 -1.64
C ASP A 90 -12.88 -23.37 -2.83
N LEU A 91 -13.55 -22.73 -3.77
CA LEU A 91 -12.93 -22.30 -5.02
C LEU A 91 -11.83 -21.24 -4.80
N SER A 92 -12.12 -20.25 -3.96
CA SER A 92 -11.19 -19.19 -3.58
C SER A 92 -9.93 -19.74 -2.94
N ASN A 93 -10.04 -20.65 -1.98
CA ASN A 93 -8.90 -21.28 -1.30
C ASN A 93 -7.99 -22.06 -2.27
N LYS A 94 -8.58 -22.85 -3.18
CA LYS A 94 -7.82 -23.63 -4.18
C LYS A 94 -7.03 -22.75 -5.13
N LEU A 95 -7.60 -21.61 -5.52
CA LEU A 95 -7.00 -20.70 -6.50
C LEU A 95 -6.19 -19.57 -5.87
N PHE A 96 -6.23 -19.44 -4.55
CA PHE A 96 -5.64 -18.34 -3.80
C PHE A 96 -4.13 -18.15 -4.09
N PHE A 97 -3.37 -19.24 -4.09
CA PHE A 97 -1.91 -19.17 -4.26
C PHE A 97 -1.45 -19.03 -5.72
N GLY A 98 -2.31 -19.39 -6.67
CA GLY A 98 -2.05 -19.21 -8.10
C GLY A 98 -2.65 -17.90 -8.58
N LEU A 99 -3.93 -17.95 -8.99
CA LEU A 99 -4.65 -16.80 -9.53
C LEU A 99 -4.75 -15.67 -8.49
N GLY A 100 -5.01 -15.97 -7.22
CA GLY A 100 -5.10 -14.93 -6.19
C GLY A 100 -3.79 -14.16 -5.97
N ARG A 101 -2.64 -14.85 -5.96
CA ARG A 101 -1.32 -14.21 -5.91
C ARG A 101 -1.06 -13.36 -7.16
N TRP A 102 -1.46 -13.87 -8.33
CA TRP A 102 -1.36 -13.12 -9.58
C TRP A 102 -2.20 -11.84 -9.48
N MET A 103 -3.46 -11.89 -9.05
CA MET A 103 -4.31 -10.70 -8.88
C MET A 103 -3.68 -9.70 -7.90
N LYS A 104 -3.22 -10.14 -6.72
CA LYS A 104 -2.64 -9.22 -5.72
C LYS A 104 -1.45 -8.44 -6.26
N SER A 105 -0.58 -9.10 -7.01
CA SER A 105 0.63 -8.50 -7.59
C SER A 105 0.32 -7.69 -8.86
N ASN A 106 -0.51 -8.19 -9.76
CA ASN A 106 -0.73 -7.57 -11.06
C ASN A 106 -1.79 -6.47 -11.02
N TRP A 107 -2.81 -6.61 -10.17
CA TRP A 107 -3.81 -5.58 -9.92
C TRP A 107 -3.51 -4.75 -8.66
N GLN A 108 -2.33 -4.91 -8.06
CA GLN A 108 -1.74 -4.05 -7.02
C GLN A 108 -2.71 -3.83 -5.83
N PHE A 109 -3.15 -4.92 -5.20
CA PHE A 109 -4.16 -4.83 -4.13
C PHE A 109 -3.60 -4.23 -2.83
N TYR A 110 -2.29 -4.32 -2.57
CA TYR A 110 -1.67 -3.74 -1.38
C TYR A 110 -1.43 -2.23 -1.56
N GLU A 111 -0.71 -1.86 -2.62
CA GLU A 111 -0.25 -0.50 -2.89
C GLU A 111 -1.35 0.41 -3.43
N GLY A 112 -2.37 -0.18 -4.06
CA GLY A 112 -3.46 0.56 -4.67
C GLY A 112 -3.41 0.57 -6.19
N SER A 113 -4.59 0.66 -6.77
CA SER A 113 -4.87 0.68 -8.20
C SER A 113 -6.32 1.09 -8.40
N ARG A 114 -6.69 1.45 -9.64
CA ARG A 114 -8.09 1.74 -9.98
C ARG A 114 -9.04 0.63 -9.53
N PHE A 115 -8.68 -0.65 -9.77
CA PHE A 115 -9.53 -1.77 -9.41
C PHE A 115 -9.60 -2.00 -7.89
N SER A 116 -8.46 -1.98 -7.20
CA SER A 116 -8.47 -2.17 -5.75
C SER A 116 -9.13 -0.99 -5.03
N HIS A 117 -9.10 0.21 -5.61
CA HIS A 117 -9.87 1.37 -5.13
C HIS A 117 -11.38 1.14 -5.25
N TYR A 118 -11.84 0.65 -6.40
CA TYR A 118 -13.23 0.23 -6.58
C TYR A 118 -13.66 -0.81 -5.54
N LEU A 119 -12.85 -1.84 -5.29
CA LEU A 119 -13.15 -2.87 -4.27
C LEU A 119 -13.16 -2.30 -2.84
N ARG A 120 -12.28 -1.36 -2.52
CA ARG A 120 -12.33 -0.61 -1.26
C ARG A 120 -13.63 0.20 -1.13
N GLY A 121 -14.09 0.78 -2.23
CA GLY A 121 -15.39 1.47 -2.30
C GLY A 121 -16.59 0.58 -1.99
N LEU A 122 -16.48 -0.73 -2.25
CA LEU A 122 -17.48 -1.71 -1.83
C LEU A 122 -17.42 -2.03 -0.33
N GLY A 123 -16.28 -1.77 0.34
CA GLY A 123 -16.06 -2.10 1.75
C GLY A 123 -15.00 -3.18 1.99
N LEU A 124 -14.31 -3.64 0.95
CA LEU A 124 -13.25 -4.65 1.03
C LEU A 124 -11.89 -3.97 1.17
N SER A 125 -11.33 -3.92 2.38
CA SER A 125 -10.05 -3.26 2.65
C SER A 125 -8.84 -4.19 2.58
N HIS A 126 -9.02 -5.49 2.82
CA HIS A 126 -7.93 -6.45 2.88
C HIS A 126 -7.72 -7.15 1.53
N PRO A 127 -6.49 -7.21 0.98
CA PRO A 127 -6.20 -7.84 -0.32
C PRO A 127 -6.67 -9.29 -0.46
N ASP A 128 -6.59 -10.08 0.61
CA ASP A 128 -7.07 -11.46 0.58
C ASP A 128 -8.60 -11.57 0.46
N ASP A 129 -9.33 -10.62 1.05
CA ASP A 129 -10.80 -10.57 0.95
C ASP A 129 -11.20 -10.07 -0.44
N MET A 130 -10.44 -9.12 -1.02
CA MET A 130 -10.58 -8.70 -2.42
C MET A 130 -10.41 -9.88 -3.39
N VAL A 131 -9.36 -10.69 -3.21
CA VAL A 131 -9.13 -11.91 -4.01
C VAL A 131 -10.29 -12.88 -3.89
N THR A 132 -10.70 -13.18 -2.65
CA THR A 132 -11.79 -14.11 -2.36
C THR A 132 -13.06 -13.64 -3.06
N PHE A 133 -13.43 -12.38 -2.86
CA PHE A 133 -14.60 -11.77 -3.48
C PHE A 133 -14.57 -11.85 -5.01
N VAL A 134 -13.46 -11.47 -5.64
CA VAL A 134 -13.37 -11.44 -7.11
C VAL A 134 -13.43 -12.85 -7.70
N ILE A 135 -12.71 -13.83 -7.13
CA ILE A 135 -12.73 -15.22 -7.62
C ILE A 135 -14.14 -15.80 -7.53
N GLU A 136 -14.80 -15.63 -6.39
CA GLU A 136 -16.11 -16.23 -6.20
C GLU A 136 -17.20 -15.45 -6.95
N SER A 137 -17.06 -14.14 -7.13
CA SER A 137 -17.97 -13.36 -7.98
C SER A 137 -17.83 -13.74 -9.45
N PHE A 138 -16.60 -14.01 -9.90
CA PHE A 138 -16.36 -14.52 -11.25
C PHE A 138 -17.02 -15.89 -11.46
N HIS A 139 -17.05 -16.74 -10.44
CA HIS A 139 -17.74 -18.03 -10.50
C HIS A 139 -19.25 -17.89 -10.69
N LEU A 140 -19.87 -16.98 -9.92
CA LEU A 140 -21.31 -16.69 -10.04
C LEU A 140 -21.63 -16.07 -11.40
N TYR A 141 -20.82 -15.11 -11.84
CA TYR A 141 -20.93 -14.50 -13.16
C TYR A 141 -20.87 -15.54 -14.29
N LEU A 142 -19.91 -16.46 -14.25
CA LEU A 142 -19.81 -17.54 -15.25
C LEU A 142 -21.03 -18.48 -15.23
N ASN A 143 -21.74 -18.59 -14.11
CA ASN A 143 -22.94 -19.42 -13.97
C ASN A 143 -24.25 -18.64 -14.13
N GLU A 144 -24.17 -17.35 -14.49
CA GLU A 144 -25.34 -16.47 -14.60
C GLU A 144 -26.15 -16.37 -13.29
N GLU A 145 -25.45 -16.50 -12.16
CA GLU A 145 -26.00 -16.40 -10.80
C GLU A 145 -25.83 -14.99 -10.23
N ASP A 146 -26.75 -14.60 -9.34
CA ASP A 146 -26.66 -13.31 -8.64
C ASP A 146 -25.43 -13.27 -7.72
N ILE A 147 -24.60 -12.25 -7.91
CA ILE A 147 -23.37 -12.02 -7.13
C ILE A 147 -23.71 -11.63 -5.70
N ARG A 148 -24.86 -11.00 -5.43
CA ARG A 148 -25.28 -10.56 -4.08
C ARG A 148 -24.20 -9.73 -3.37
N ILE A 149 -23.72 -8.69 -4.07
CA ILE A 149 -22.51 -7.92 -3.69
C ILE A 149 -22.52 -7.51 -2.22
N GLU A 150 -23.61 -6.89 -1.75
CA GLU A 150 -23.73 -6.34 -0.40
C GLU A 150 -23.63 -7.43 0.67
N GLU A 151 -24.37 -8.54 0.50
CA GLU A 151 -24.36 -9.68 1.42
C GLU A 151 -22.95 -10.26 1.55
N ARG A 152 -22.30 -10.50 0.41
CA ARG A 152 -20.98 -11.15 0.37
C ARG A 152 -19.87 -10.27 0.90
N VAL A 153 -19.94 -8.97 0.65
CA VAL A 153 -18.99 -8.03 1.24
C VAL A 153 -19.15 -8.01 2.76
N GLU A 154 -20.38 -8.03 3.27
CA GLU A 154 -20.61 -8.06 4.71
C GLU A 154 -20.09 -9.35 5.36
N GLU A 155 -20.33 -10.51 4.74
CA GLU A 155 -19.77 -11.79 5.21
C GLU A 155 -18.23 -11.77 5.31
N LEU A 156 -17.56 -11.19 4.31
CA LEU A 156 -16.10 -11.07 4.31
C LEU A 156 -15.60 -10.09 5.38
N ARG A 157 -16.31 -8.97 5.58
CA ARG A 157 -15.98 -8.00 6.63
C ARG A 157 -16.15 -8.61 8.03
N GLU A 158 -17.23 -9.33 8.26
CA GLU A 158 -17.45 -10.03 9.53
C GLU A 158 -16.37 -11.09 9.77
N ARG A 159 -16.07 -11.90 8.74
CA ARG A 159 -14.98 -12.88 8.80
C ARG A 159 -13.65 -12.22 9.18
N ARG A 160 -13.32 -11.09 8.55
CA ARG A 160 -12.10 -10.32 8.83
C ARG A 160 -12.06 -9.80 10.26
N PHE A 161 -13.17 -9.24 10.75
CA PHE A 161 -13.30 -8.79 12.14
C PHE A 161 -13.06 -9.93 13.12
N LEU A 162 -13.67 -11.09 12.90
CA LEU A 162 -13.50 -12.27 13.75
C LEU A 162 -12.06 -12.79 13.75
N ILE A 163 -11.39 -12.81 12.58
CA ILE A 163 -9.97 -13.18 12.47
C ILE A 163 -9.12 -12.23 13.30
N SER A 164 -9.26 -10.91 13.12
CA SER A 164 -8.50 -9.92 13.87
C SER A 164 -8.72 -10.05 15.38
N ARG A 165 -9.97 -10.28 15.82
CA ARG A 165 -10.29 -10.50 17.23
C ARG A 165 -9.60 -11.76 17.79
N ARG A 166 -9.57 -12.86 17.04
CA ARG A 166 -8.90 -14.11 17.47
C ARG A 166 -7.39 -13.93 17.57
N MET A 167 -6.77 -13.18 16.65
CA MET A 167 -5.33 -12.89 16.69
C MET A 167 -4.99 -12.09 17.96
N MET A 168 -5.76 -11.03 18.28
CA MET A 168 -5.56 -10.25 19.50
C MET A 168 -5.64 -11.09 20.78
N GLN A 169 -6.59 -12.03 20.85
CA GLN A 169 -6.75 -12.94 22.00
C GLN A 169 -5.59 -13.93 22.13
N ARG A 170 -5.09 -14.46 21.01
CA ARG A 170 -3.94 -15.37 21.00
C ARG A 170 -2.69 -14.68 21.53
N ASP A 171 -2.46 -13.45 21.11
CA ASP A 171 -1.29 -12.67 21.53
C ASP A 171 -1.34 -12.35 23.03
N THR A 172 -2.53 -12.07 23.59
CA THR A 172 -2.70 -11.87 25.03
C THR A 172 -2.41 -13.13 25.85
N ILE A 173 -2.95 -14.28 25.46
CA ILE A 173 -2.70 -15.56 26.15
C ILE A 173 -1.21 -15.93 26.12
N SER A 174 -0.52 -15.68 25.00
CA SER A 174 0.91 -15.94 24.88
C SER A 174 1.76 -15.10 25.83
N VAL A 175 1.35 -13.86 26.12
CA VAL A 175 2.08 -12.98 27.05
C VAL A 175 1.90 -13.43 28.49
N ASP A 176 0.69 -13.83 28.88
CA ASP A 176 0.39 -14.28 30.24
C ASP A 176 1.01 -15.65 30.58
N THR A 177 1.29 -16.49 29.58
CA THR A 177 1.90 -17.81 29.79
C THR A 177 3.43 -17.75 30.02
N ILE A 178 4.08 -16.60 29.77
CA ILE A 178 5.54 -16.42 29.87
C ILE A 178 5.96 -15.77 31.21
N ARG A 179 5.01 -15.38 32.07
CA ARG A 179 5.26 -14.84 33.43
C ARG A 179 5.16 -15.92 34.50
#